data_AF-A0A260YVN7-F1
#
_entry.id   AF-A0A260YVN7-F1
#
_cell.length_a   1.000
_cell.length_b   1.000
_cell.length_c   1.000
_cell.angle_alpha   90.00
_cell.angle_beta   90.00
_cell.angle_gamma   90.00
#
_symmetry.space_group_name_H-M   'P 1'
#
loop_
_entity.id
_entity.type
_entity.pdbx_description
1 polymer ?
#
loop_
_entity_poly.entity_id
_entity_poly.type
_entity_poly.pdbx_seq_one_letter_code
_entity_poly.pdbx_strand_id
1 'polypeptide(L)'
;EIVGKLSVKHLYEIAKVKSRDKALQHVELEHICRMLIKTCRTLGIEVQYHDLNPDELKEFLVARKEKVDAQLKELADKKAAKMLRTT
;
A
#
# COMPACT_ATOMS: atom_id res chain seq x y z
N GLU A 1 -3.57 4.19 8.45
CA GLU A 1 -4.55 4.53 7.39
C GLU A 1 -4.52 3.43 6.35
N ILE A 2 -5.66 3.10 5.74
CA ILE A 2 -5.68 2.20 4.57
C ILE A 2 -5.30 3.02 3.36
N VAL A 3 -4.13 2.74 2.78
CA VAL A 3 -3.57 3.51 1.65
C VAL A 3 -3.89 2.88 0.30
N GLY A 4 -4.24 1.59 0.27
CA GLY A 4 -4.54 0.86 -0.96
C GLY A 4 -5.24 -0.46 -0.69
N LYS A 5 -5.84 -1.02 -1.73
CA LYS A 5 -6.51 -2.32 -1.73
C LYS A 5 -5.90 -3.21 -2.82
N LEU A 6 -5.74 -4.50 -2.54
CA LEU A 6 -5.16 -5.48 -3.45
C LEU A 6 -5.86 -6.83 -3.30
N SER A 7 -6.03 -7.61 -4.37
CA SER A 7 -6.53 -8.99 -4.25
C SER A 7 -5.39 -9.99 -4.05
N VAL A 8 -5.73 -11.19 -3.58
CA VAL A 8 -4.78 -12.31 -3.44
C VAL A 8 -4.15 -12.72 -4.78
N LYS A 9 -4.86 -12.55 -5.91
CA LYS A 9 -4.33 -12.85 -7.26
C LYS A 9 -3.11 -11.98 -7.58
N HIS A 10 -3.21 -10.68 -7.33
CA HIS A 10 -2.07 -9.78 -7.51
C HIS A 10 -0.93 -10.12 -6.54
N LEU A 11 -1.26 -10.45 -5.29
CA LEU A 11 -0.27 -10.86 -4.29
C LEU A 11 0.51 -12.10 -4.75
N TYR A 12 -0.18 -13.07 -5.35
CA TYR A 12 0.43 -14.28 -5.88
C TYR A 12 1.38 -14.01 -7.04
N GLU A 13 1.01 -13.12 -7.96
CA GLU A 13 1.91 -12.72 -9.05
C GLU A 13 3.15 -11.96 -8.52
N ILE A 14 2.98 -11.11 -7.50
CA ILE A 14 4.12 -10.49 -6.80
C ILE A 14 5.01 -11.56 -6.15
N ALA A 15 4.41 -12.56 -5.50
CA ALA A 15 5.12 -13.65 -4.85
C ALA A 15 5.92 -14.51 -5.86
N LYS A 16 5.37 -14.78 -7.05
CA LYS A 16 6.06 -15.48 -8.15
C LYS A 16 7.29 -14.74 -8.67
N VAL A 17 7.23 -13.40 -8.70
CA VAL A 17 8.40 -12.60 -9.06
C VAL A 17 9.42 -12.64 -7.92
N LYS A 18 8.95 -12.50 -6.67
CA LYS A 18 9.79 -12.48 -5.47
C LYS A 18 10.49 -13.83 -5.21
N SER A 19 9.88 -14.96 -5.54
CA SER A 19 10.46 -16.29 -5.35
C SER A 19 11.70 -16.54 -6.20
N ARG A 20 11.95 -15.72 -7.24
CA ARG A 20 13.16 -15.78 -8.07
C ARG A 20 14.40 -15.22 -7.37
N ASP A 21 14.23 -14.54 -6.23
CA ASP A 21 15.33 -14.00 -5.46
C ASP A 21 16.21 -15.11 -4.89
N LYS A 22 17.54 -14.93 -4.94
CA LYS A 22 18.51 -15.91 -4.40
C LYS A 22 18.24 -16.26 -2.94
N ALA A 23 17.77 -15.30 -2.14
CA ALA A 23 17.45 -15.50 -0.74
C ALA A 23 16.22 -16.40 -0.48
N LEU A 24 15.40 -16.68 -1.49
CA LEU A 24 14.11 -17.36 -1.35
C LEU A 24 14.02 -18.67 -2.16
N GLN A 25 15.14 -19.17 -2.71
CA GLN A 25 15.17 -20.35 -3.60
C GLN A 25 14.63 -21.65 -2.99
N HIS A 26 14.63 -21.78 -1.67
CA HIS A 26 14.13 -22.96 -0.95
C HIS A 26 12.88 -22.68 -0.13
N VAL A 27 12.25 -21.52 -0.34
CA VAL A 27 11.07 -21.10 0.40
C VAL A 27 9.83 -21.40 -0.44
N GLU A 28 8.86 -22.11 0.15
CA GLU A 28 7.61 -22.39 -0.53
C GLU A 28 6.84 -21.10 -0.84
N LEU A 29 6.16 -21.09 -1.98
CA LEU A 29 5.44 -19.91 -2.47
C LEU A 29 4.34 -19.46 -1.50
N GLU A 30 3.70 -20.41 -0.79
CA GLU A 30 2.74 -20.10 0.27
C GLU A 30 3.37 -19.27 1.40
N HIS A 31 4.58 -19.63 1.82
CA HIS A 31 5.29 -18.91 2.87
C HIS A 31 5.63 -17.48 2.42
N ILE A 32 6.06 -17.31 1.17
CA ILE A 32 6.31 -15.98 0.57
C ILE A 32 5.03 -15.15 0.55
N CYS A 33 3.90 -15.74 0.13
CA CYS A 33 2.60 -15.06 0.18
C CYS A 33 2.24 -14.61 1.61
N ARG A 34 2.39 -15.49 2.61
CA ARG A 34 2.11 -15.16 4.03
C ARG A 34 3.02 -14.05 4.53
N MET A 35 4.29 -14.03 4.14
CA MET A 35 5.21 -12.94 4.45
C MET A 35 4.74 -11.63 3.82
N LEU A 36 4.37 -11.63 2.54
CA LEU A 36 3.88 -10.44 1.85
C LEU A 36 2.59 -9.89 2.45
N ILE A 37 1.66 -10.74 2.91
CA ILE A 37 0.44 -10.28 3.63
C ILE A 37 0.82 -9.46 4.87
N LYS A 38 1.83 -9.90 5.63
CA LYS A 38 2.30 -9.15 6.82
C LYS A 38 2.88 -7.80 6.41
N THR A 39 3.67 -7.76 5.34
CA THR A 39 4.22 -6.51 4.80
C THR A 39 3.11 -5.56 4.30
N CYS A 40 2.06 -6.08 3.67
CA CYS A 40 0.92 -5.26 3.27
C CYS A 40 0.25 -4.60 4.48
N ARG A 41 0.08 -5.33 5.58
CA ARG A 41 -0.51 -4.78 6.82
C ARG A 41 0.31 -3.63 7.39
N THR A 42 1.64 -3.72 7.39
CA THR A 42 2.50 -2.63 7.90
C THR A 42 2.51 -1.42 6.98
N LEU A 43 2.35 -1.62 5.67
CA LEU A 43 2.20 -0.55 4.68
C LEU A 43 0.81 0.12 4.71
N GLY A 44 -0.17 -0.48 5.39
CA GLY A 44 -1.56 -0.03 5.35
C GLY A 44 -2.31 -0.45 4.08
N ILE A 45 -1.87 -1.51 3.42
CA ILE A 45 -2.55 -2.08 2.25
C ILE A 45 -3.47 -3.19 2.70
N GLU A 46 -4.75 -3.08 2.33
CA GLU A 46 -5.76 -4.09 2.62
C GLU A 46 -5.75 -5.16 1.52
N VAL A 47 -5.57 -6.42 1.92
CA VAL A 47 -5.59 -7.56 1.00
C VAL A 47 -6.97 -8.23 1.06
N GLN A 48 -7.68 -8.22 -0.05
CA GLN A 48 -9.00 -8.85 -0.19
C GLN A 48 -8.87 -10.27 -0.75
N TYR A 49 -9.69 -11.18 -0.20
CA TYR A 49 -9.77 -12.57 -0.65
C TYR A 49 -10.49 -12.72 -1.99
N HIS A 50 -11.48 -11.88 -2.24
CA HIS A 50 -12.28 -11.89 -3.46
C HIS A 50 -11.69 -10.96 -4.53
N ASP A 51 -12.26 -11.03 -5.72
CA ASP A 51 -11.92 -10.10 -6.80
C ASP A 51 -12.35 -8.68 -6.42
N LEU A 52 -11.48 -7.70 -6.73
CA LEU A 52 -11.79 -6.30 -6.48
C LEU A 52 -12.87 -5.84 -7.45
N ASN A 53 -13.96 -5.30 -6.91
CA ASN A 53 -14.96 -4.61 -7.71
C ASN A 53 -14.38 -3.29 -8.23
N PRO A 54 -14.35 -3.06 -9.56
CA PRO A 54 -13.77 -1.86 -10.14
C PRO A 54 -14.47 -0.56 -9.70
N ASP A 55 -15.79 -0.59 -9.47
CA ASP A 55 -16.56 0.60 -9.09
C ASP A 55 -16.19 1.06 -7.68
N GLU A 56 -16.17 0.12 -6.72
CA GLU A 56 -15.75 0.40 -5.33
C GLU A 56 -14.30 0.88 -5.24
N LEU A 57 -13.41 0.30 -6.07
CA LEU A 57 -12.02 0.72 -6.12
C LEU A 57 -11.91 2.15 -6.64
N LYS A 58 -12.69 2.53 -7.66
CA LYS A 58 -12.71 3.88 -8.21
C LYS A 58 -13.16 4.91 -7.17
N GLU A 59 -14.23 4.63 -6.44
CA GLU A 59 -14.70 5.49 -5.35
C GLU A 59 -13.64 5.66 -4.26
N PHE A 60 -12.98 4.57 -3.88
CA PHE A 60 -11.89 4.61 -2.92
C PHE A 60 -10.73 5.50 -3.39
N LEU A 61 -10.34 5.41 -4.66
CA LEU A 61 -9.24 6.21 -5.21
C LEU A 61 -9.57 7.71 -5.26
N VAL A 62 -10.81 8.08 -5.59
CA VAL A 62 -11.27 9.47 -5.57
C VAL A 62 -11.22 10.03 -4.16
N ALA A 63 -11.83 9.35 -3.19
CA ALA A 63 -11.81 9.77 -1.78
C ALA A 63 -10.38 9.83 -1.22
N ARG A 64 -9.50 8.93 -1.67
CA ARG A 64 -8.10 8.93 -1.26
C ARG A 64 -7.35 10.14 -1.80
N LYS A 65 -7.58 10.51 -3.06
CA LYS A 65 -6.95 11.68 -3.70
C LYS A 65 -7.23 12.96 -2.91
N GLU A 66 -8.48 13.19 -2.54
CA GLU A 66 -8.88 14.34 -1.73
C GLU A 66 -8.16 14.38 -0.37
N LYS A 67 -8.03 13.23 0.30
CA LYS A 67 -7.28 13.12 1.56
C LYS A 67 -5.80 13.41 1.39
N VAL A 68 -5.18 12.91 0.32
CA VAL A 68 -3.76 13.15 0.03
C VAL A 68 -3.50 14.63 -0.25
N ASP A 69 -4.38 15.28 -1.01
CA ASP A 69 -4.27 16.72 -1.32
C ASP A 69 -4.39 17.56 -0.04
N ALA A 70 -5.30 17.20 0.88
CA ALA A 70 -5.42 17.83 2.19
C ALA A 70 -4.17 17.62 3.06
N GLN A 71 -3.64 16.39 3.13
CA GLN A 71 -2.42 16.06 3.86
C GLN A 71 -1.21 16.85 3.35
N LEU A 72 -1.12 17.03 2.02
CA LEU A 72 -0.05 17.80 1.40
C LEU A 72 -0.13 19.29 1.75
N LYS A 73 -1.34 19.87 1.73
CA LYS A 73 -1.57 21.26 2.13
C LYS A 73 -1.20 21.49 3.59
N GLU A 74 -1.65 20.63 4.49
CA GLU A 74 -1.32 20.71 5.91
C GLU A 74 0.20 20.60 6.16
N LEU A 75 0.88 19.71 5.42
CA LEU A 75 2.33 19.56 5.50
C LEU A 75 3.05 20.83 5.01
N ALA A 76 2.55 21.48 3.96
CA ALA A 76 3.09 22.74 3.46
C ALA A 76 2.93 23.88 4.49
N ASP A 77 1.76 23.99 5.11
CA ASP A 77 1.47 25.00 6.14
C ASP A 77 2.38 24.79 7.37
N LYS A 78 2.54 23.54 7.83
CA LYS A 78 3.48 23.18 8.90
C LYS A 78 4.92 23.53 8.58
N LYS A 79 5.36 23.29 7.33
CA LYS A 79 6.71 23.66 6.88
C LYS A 79 6.91 25.16 6.84
N ALA A 80 5.94 25.92 6.32
CA ALA A 80 5.98 27.38 6.30
C ALA A 80 6.04 27.98 7.72
N ALA A 81 5.21 27.47 8.64
CA ALA A 81 5.23 27.88 10.04
C ALA A 81 6.59 27.60 10.73
N LYS A 82 7.22 26.46 10.43
CA LYS A 82 8.55 26.13 10.95
C LYS A 82 9.65 27.06 10.39
N MET A 83 9.57 27.44 9.12
CA MET A 83 10.52 28.38 8.50
C MET A 83 10.42 29.77 9.12
N LEU A 84 9.20 30.31 9.27
CA LEU A 84 8.96 31.62 9.90
C LEU A 84 9.42 31.71 11.36
N ARG A 85 9.57 30.57 12.04
CA ARG A 85 10.03 30.51 13.45
C ARG A 85 11.55 30.47 13.61
N THR A 86 12.30 30.22 12.52
CA THR A 86 13.76 30.05 12.55
C THR A 86 14.52 31.30 12.10
N THR A 87 13.86 32.21 11.39
CA THR A 87 14.30 33.58 11.09
C THR A 87 13.90 34.54 12.20
#